data_AF-A0A5B7G2T1-F1
#
_entry.id   AF-A0A5B7G2T1-F1
#
_cell.length_a   1.000
_cell.length_b   1.000
_cell.length_c   1.000
_cell.angle_alpha   90.00
_cell.angle_beta   90.00
_cell.angle_gamma   90.00
#
_symmetry.space_group_name_H-M   'P 1'
#
loop_
_entity.id
_entity.type
_entity.pdbx_description
1 polymer ?
#
loop_
_entity_poly.entity_id
_entity_poly.type
_entity_poly.pdbx_seq_one_letter_code
_entity_poly.pdbx_strand_id
1 'polypeptide(L)'
;MSGCLSRNLGVTIDRELRYDTHITSVARQTSQHVLALCRVAGCVDPRGILTLYKAQIRSCMEYGALTWMSSPSTYTRRRDAVQRRALRVLGKDEEIAASITSLEHRRDIATLTMCHKAWVQHTPHLTRLSLPPHPPGRQAGGGASLPLLTTPAIFQSQGSASVEPLHGGHA
;
A
#
# COMPACT_ATOMS: atom_id res chain seq x y z
N MET A 1 -19.44 7.58 -25.04
CA MET A 1 -20.08 6.91 -23.89
C MET A 1 -19.43 7.44 -22.62
N SER A 2 -20.05 8.44 -21.99
CA SER A 2 -19.48 9.11 -20.81
C SER A 2 -19.76 8.25 -19.58
N GLY A 3 -18.79 7.44 -19.16
CA GLY A 3 -18.84 6.74 -17.88
C GLY A 3 -18.92 7.75 -16.73
N CYS A 4 -19.88 7.56 -15.82
CA CYS A 4 -19.97 8.39 -14.61
C CYS A 4 -18.81 7.99 -13.69
N LEU A 5 -17.83 8.89 -13.53
CA LEU A 5 -16.72 8.74 -12.62
C LEU A 5 -17.14 9.20 -11.22
N SER A 6 -17.09 8.31 -10.24
CA SER A 6 -17.33 8.65 -8.84
C SER A 6 -16.00 8.99 -8.15
N ARG A 7 -15.95 10.08 -7.37
CA ARG A 7 -14.76 10.47 -6.60
C ARG A 7 -15.02 10.28 -5.11
N ASN A 8 -14.16 9.49 -4.46
CA ASN A 8 -14.22 9.23 -3.01
C ASN A 8 -12.81 9.37 -2.43
N LEU A 9 -12.65 10.18 -1.36
CA LEU A 9 -11.36 10.43 -0.70
C LEU A 9 -10.21 10.79 -1.67
N GLY A 10 -10.52 11.50 -2.76
CA GLY A 10 -9.54 11.87 -3.79
C GLY A 10 -9.22 10.78 -4.81
N VAL A 11 -9.70 9.55 -4.63
CA VAL A 11 -9.62 8.44 -5.60
C VAL A 11 -10.78 8.53 -6.58
N THR A 12 -10.49 8.42 -7.88
CA THR A 12 -11.52 8.36 -8.93
C THR A 12 -11.75 6.90 -9.30
N ILE A 13 -13.00 6.47 -9.22
CA ILE A 13 -13.42 5.09 -9.43
C ILE A 13 -14.37 5.08 -10.65
N ASP A 14 -14.04 4.29 -11.66
CA ASP A 14 -14.92 4.03 -12.79
C ASP A 14 -15.97 2.95 -12.44
N ARG A 15 -17.06 2.89 -13.20
CA ARG A 15 -18.11 1.89 -13.08
C ARG A 15 -17.59 0.47 -13.26
N GLU A 16 -16.57 0.29 -14.09
CA GLU A 16 -15.86 -0.99 -14.26
C GLU A 16 -14.85 -1.29 -13.14
N LEU A 17 -14.82 -0.45 -12.09
CA LEU A 17 -13.83 -0.48 -11.01
C LEU A 17 -12.39 -0.36 -11.53
N ARG A 18 -12.23 0.26 -12.71
CA ARG A 18 -10.94 0.52 -13.33
C ARG A 18 -10.39 1.82 -12.78
N TYR A 19 -9.10 1.78 -12.50
CA TYR A 19 -8.37 2.93 -11.94
C TYR A 19 -7.53 3.64 -13.00
N ASP A 20 -7.60 3.28 -14.28
CA ASP A 20 -6.71 3.77 -15.34
C ASP A 20 -6.63 5.30 -15.40
N THR A 21 -7.78 5.96 -15.40
CA THR A 21 -7.90 7.42 -15.49
C THR A 21 -7.32 8.05 -14.22
N HIS A 22 -7.58 7.45 -13.06
CA HIS A 22 -7.01 7.89 -11.79
C HIS A 22 -5.49 7.72 -11.73
N ILE A 23 -4.96 6.54 -12.09
CA ILE A 23 -3.53 6.24 -12.10
C ILE A 23 -2.81 7.19 -13.06
N THR A 24 -3.41 7.44 -14.22
CA THR A 24 -2.84 8.34 -15.22
C THR A 24 -2.80 9.77 -14.73
N SER A 25 -3.88 10.24 -14.08
CA SER A 25 -3.91 11.56 -13.46
C SER A 25 -2.85 11.71 -12.37
N VAL A 26 -2.72 10.72 -11.48
CA VAL A 26 -1.71 10.74 -10.41
C VAL A 26 -0.30 10.67 -10.99
N ALA A 27 -0.03 9.79 -11.95
CA ALA A 27 1.28 9.72 -12.60
C ALA A 27 1.65 11.03 -13.30
N ARG A 28 0.67 11.72 -13.91
CA ARG A 28 0.87 13.05 -14.51
C ARG A 28 1.20 14.10 -13.44
N GLN A 29 0.43 14.15 -12.36
CA GLN A 29 0.68 15.06 -11.24
C GLN A 29 2.06 14.81 -10.62
N THR A 30 2.40 13.57 -10.31
CA THR A 30 3.73 13.20 -9.80
C THR A 30 4.83 13.57 -10.80
N SER A 31 4.61 13.42 -12.11
CA SER A 31 5.58 13.86 -13.12
C SER A 31 5.82 15.37 -13.08
N GLN A 32 4.78 16.17 -12.82
CA GLN A 32 4.93 17.62 -12.62
C GLN A 32 5.73 17.93 -11.36
N HIS A 33 5.49 17.21 -10.26
CA HIS A 33 6.32 17.33 -9.04
C HIS A 33 7.79 16.95 -9.30
N VAL A 34 8.05 15.91 -10.10
CA VAL A 34 9.42 15.55 -10.51
C VAL A 34 10.07 16.66 -11.32
N LEU A 35 9.34 17.28 -12.25
CA LEU A 35 9.85 18.42 -13.02
C LEU A 35 10.15 19.63 -12.13
N ALA A 36 9.25 19.95 -11.20
CA ALA A 36 9.48 21.00 -10.21
C ALA A 36 10.72 20.69 -9.35
N LEU A 37 10.86 19.44 -8.89
CA LEU A 37 12.03 18.96 -8.17
C LEU A 37 13.32 19.15 -8.99
N CYS A 38 13.31 18.80 -10.28
CA CYS A 38 14.47 19.00 -11.17
C CYS A 38 14.91 20.46 -11.22
N ARG A 39 13.95 21.41 -11.23
CA ARG A 39 14.25 22.85 -11.32
C ARG A 39 14.87 23.39 -10.04
N VAL A 40 14.44 22.89 -8.88
CA VAL A 40 14.95 23.35 -7.57
C VAL A 40 16.16 22.55 -7.08
N ALA A 41 16.44 21.38 -7.66
CA ALA A 41 17.53 20.50 -7.24
C ALA A 41 18.93 21.14 -7.32
N GLY A 42 19.11 22.24 -8.06
CA GLY A 42 20.38 22.99 -8.08
C GLY A 42 20.54 24.00 -6.93
N CYS A 43 19.47 24.30 -6.20
CA CYS A 43 19.43 25.38 -5.20
C CYS A 43 19.17 24.87 -3.76
N VAL A 44 18.99 23.55 -3.59
CA VAL A 44 18.57 22.94 -2.33
C VAL A 44 19.60 21.89 -1.90
N ASP A 45 19.86 21.83 -0.60
CA ASP A 45 20.69 20.79 0.00
C ASP A 45 20.19 19.37 -0.32
N PRO A 46 21.07 18.36 -0.48
CA PRO A 46 20.65 16.99 -0.77
C PRO A 46 19.62 16.40 0.21
N ARG A 47 19.71 16.73 1.51
CA ARG A 47 18.71 16.30 2.51
C ARG A 47 17.37 17.02 2.30
N GLY A 48 17.40 18.27 1.87
CA GLY A 48 16.21 19.04 1.49
C GLY A 48 15.52 18.44 0.25
N ILE A 49 16.29 18.03 -0.75
CA ILE A 49 15.79 17.34 -1.96
C ILE A 49 15.11 16.02 -1.57
N LEU A 50 15.74 15.22 -0.70
CA LEU A 50 15.14 13.98 -0.18
C LEU A 50 13.82 14.23 0.55
N THR A 51 13.77 15.29 1.35
CA THR A 51 12.57 15.69 2.09
C THR A 51 11.45 16.07 1.11
N LEU A 52 11.76 16.86 0.09
CA LEU A 52 10.80 17.27 -0.93
C LEU A 52 10.31 16.08 -1.76
N TYR A 53 11.20 15.13 -2.08
CA TYR A 53 10.83 13.87 -2.72
C TYR A 53 9.82 13.08 -1.86
N LYS A 54 10.10 12.90 -0.56
CA LYS A 54 9.19 12.19 0.35
C LYS A 54 7.84 12.90 0.47
N ALA A 55 7.86 14.23 0.58
CA ALA A 55 6.67 15.03 0.82
C ALA A 55 5.74 15.14 -0.41
N GLN A 56 6.29 15.23 -1.62
CA GLN A 56 5.50 15.51 -2.85
C GLN A 56 5.34 14.29 -3.74
N ILE A 57 6.41 13.53 -3.96
CA ILE A 57 6.41 12.42 -4.92
C ILE A 57 5.96 11.14 -4.23
N ARG A 58 6.58 10.80 -3.10
CA ARG A 58 6.28 9.57 -2.37
C ARG A 58 4.86 9.57 -1.81
N SER A 59 4.42 10.67 -1.18
CA SER A 59 3.06 10.83 -0.66
C SER A 59 1.99 10.57 -1.74
N CYS A 60 2.11 11.20 -2.91
CA CYS A 60 1.16 11.04 -4.01
C CYS A 60 1.12 9.60 -4.55
N MET A 61 2.27 8.93 -4.64
CA MET A 61 2.31 7.55 -5.12
C MET A 61 1.81 6.56 -4.05
N GLU A 62 2.15 6.74 -2.78
CA GLU A 62 1.79 5.77 -1.72
C GLU A 62 0.36 5.91 -1.20
N TYR A 63 -0.23 7.11 -1.22
CA TYR A 63 -1.54 7.38 -0.60
C TYR A 63 -2.63 6.39 -1.00
N GLY A 64 -2.80 6.15 -2.31
CA GLY A 64 -3.83 5.23 -2.79
C GLY A 64 -3.39 3.78 -2.85
N ALA A 65 -2.12 3.46 -2.52
CA ALA A 65 -1.42 2.22 -2.91
C ALA A 65 -2.29 0.98 -2.81
N LEU A 66 -3.03 0.81 -1.72
CA LEU A 66 -3.88 -0.34 -1.44
C LEU A 66 -5.08 -0.48 -2.41
N THR A 67 -5.68 0.64 -2.82
CA THR A 67 -6.91 0.68 -3.62
C THR A 67 -6.72 0.15 -5.04
N TRP A 68 -5.57 0.45 -5.64
CA TRP A 68 -5.21 0.12 -7.03
C TRP A 68 -4.14 -0.98 -7.14
N MET A 69 -3.89 -1.78 -6.10
CA MET A 69 -2.96 -2.93 -6.22
C MET A 69 -3.50 -4.04 -7.12
N SER A 70 -4.82 -4.11 -7.26
CA SER A 70 -5.49 -5.01 -8.22
C SER A 70 -5.44 -4.48 -9.66
N SER A 71 -4.80 -3.34 -9.92
CA SER A 71 -4.76 -2.76 -11.25
C SER A 71 -3.78 -3.52 -12.16
N PRO A 72 -4.05 -3.63 -13.48
CA PRO A 72 -3.16 -4.28 -14.42
C PRO A 72 -1.71 -3.77 -14.38
N SER A 73 -0.75 -4.66 -14.64
CA SER A 73 0.69 -4.38 -14.56
C SER A 73 1.16 -3.21 -15.43
N THR A 74 0.43 -2.90 -16.50
CA THR A 74 0.68 -1.74 -17.37
C THR A 74 0.66 -0.42 -16.60
N TYR A 75 -0.26 -0.25 -15.65
CA TYR A 75 -0.41 0.97 -14.86
C TYR A 75 0.62 1.05 -13.74
N THR A 76 0.96 -0.09 -13.14
CA THR A 76 2.07 -0.23 -12.19
C THR A 76 3.38 0.23 -12.82
N ARG A 77 3.69 -0.24 -14.04
CA ARG A 77 4.90 0.17 -14.79
C ARG A 77 4.98 1.67 -15.02
N ARG A 78 3.86 2.33 -15.30
CA ARG A 78 3.81 3.79 -15.52
C ARG A 78 4.24 4.54 -14.26
N ARG A 79 3.80 4.11 -13.09
CA ARG A 79 4.20 4.71 -11.82
C ARG A 79 5.67 4.44 -11.50
N ASP A 80 6.13 3.22 -11.76
CA ASP A 80 7.53 2.86 -11.55
C ASP A 80 8.44 3.66 -12.50
N ALA A 81 7.97 4.02 -13.70
CA ALA A 81 8.69 4.92 -14.61
C ALA A 81 8.85 6.33 -14.05
N VAL A 82 7.79 6.89 -13.44
CA VAL A 82 7.86 8.21 -12.77
C VAL A 82 8.79 8.15 -11.57
N GLN A 83 8.74 7.09 -10.77
CA GLN A 83 9.69 6.91 -9.66
C GLN A 83 11.13 6.80 -10.16
N ARG A 84 11.40 6.00 -11.19
CA ARG A 84 12.75 5.92 -11.79
C ARG A 84 13.24 7.27 -12.28
N ARG A 85 12.35 8.09 -12.86
CA ARG A 85 12.68 9.47 -13.25
C ARG A 85 13.03 10.33 -12.04
N ALA A 86 12.26 10.23 -10.95
CA ALA A 86 12.56 10.93 -9.71
C ALA A 86 13.91 10.51 -9.13
N LEU A 87 14.19 9.21 -9.07
CA LEU A 87 15.45 8.68 -8.56
C LEU A 87 16.67 9.17 -9.34
N ARG A 88 16.57 9.38 -10.66
CA ARG A 88 17.65 9.99 -11.45
C ARG A 88 17.98 11.43 -11.01
N VAL A 89 17.00 12.16 -10.46
CA VAL A 89 17.23 13.51 -9.92
C VAL A 89 17.96 13.44 -8.59
N LEU A 90 17.65 12.42 -7.77
CA LEU A 90 18.32 12.19 -6.48
C LEU A 90 19.69 11.53 -6.62
N GLY A 91 19.92 10.75 -7.67
CA GLY A 91 21.15 9.96 -7.91
C GLY A 91 22.43 10.77 -8.16
N LYS A 92 22.42 12.08 -7.89
CA LYS A 92 23.65 12.85 -7.67
C LYS A 92 24.33 12.47 -6.35
N ASP A 93 23.57 11.89 -5.42
CA ASP A 93 24.02 11.54 -4.08
C ASP A 93 23.69 10.06 -3.81
N GLU A 94 24.71 9.20 -3.84
CA GLU A 94 24.59 7.74 -3.93
C GLU A 94 24.01 7.14 -2.64
N GLU A 95 24.36 7.69 -1.48
CA GLU A 95 23.81 7.29 -0.17
C GLU A 95 22.30 7.56 -0.07
N ILE A 96 21.87 8.71 -0.59
CA ILE A 96 20.46 9.12 -0.56
C ILE A 96 19.65 8.22 -1.49
N ALA A 97 20.17 7.92 -2.68
CA ALA A 97 19.51 7.03 -3.62
C ALA A 97 19.38 5.60 -3.06
N ALA A 98 20.43 5.09 -2.40
CA ALA A 98 20.41 3.78 -1.75
C ALA A 98 19.40 3.67 -0.61
N SER A 99 19.12 4.79 0.09
CA SER A 99 18.11 4.81 1.17
C SER A 99 16.66 4.60 0.70
N ILE A 100 16.39 4.72 -0.61
CA ILE A 100 15.03 4.64 -1.14
C ILE A 100 14.77 3.24 -1.71
N THR A 101 13.95 2.47 -0.98
CA THR A 101 13.49 1.16 -1.45
C THR A 101 12.52 1.27 -2.63
N SER A 102 12.44 0.20 -3.44
CA SER A 102 11.54 0.08 -4.60
C SER A 102 10.09 0.41 -4.22
N LEU A 103 9.34 0.99 -5.17
CA LEU A 103 7.92 1.27 -4.99
C LEU A 103 7.12 -0.01 -4.78
N GLU A 104 7.45 -1.05 -5.53
CA GLU A 104 6.87 -2.38 -5.43
C GLU A 104 7.03 -2.94 -4.02
N HIS A 105 8.28 -3.05 -3.55
CA HIS A 105 8.58 -3.53 -2.21
C HIS A 105 7.81 -2.79 -1.10
N ARG A 106 7.73 -1.45 -1.17
CA ARG A 106 6.97 -0.66 -0.19
C ARG A 106 5.47 -0.91 -0.25
N ARG A 107 4.90 -1.11 -1.45
CA ARG A 107 3.49 -1.47 -1.63
C ARG A 107 3.20 -2.85 -1.06
N ASP A 108 4.08 -3.81 -1.31
CA ASP A 108 3.93 -5.17 -0.82
C ASP A 108 3.96 -5.21 0.71
N ILE A 109 4.92 -4.52 1.33
CA ILE A 109 4.98 -4.38 2.80
C ILE A 109 3.69 -3.74 3.34
N ALA A 110 3.20 -2.66 2.71
CA ALA A 110 1.97 -2.01 3.14
C ALA A 110 0.75 -2.95 3.05
N THR A 111 0.68 -3.75 1.98
CA THR A 111 -0.34 -4.78 1.77
C THR A 111 -0.30 -5.83 2.86
N LEU A 112 0.87 -6.43 3.06
CA LEU A 112 1.09 -7.49 4.03
C LEU A 112 0.78 -6.99 5.43
N THR A 113 1.18 -5.77 5.76
CA THR A 113 0.88 -5.14 7.04
C THR A 113 -0.62 -4.95 7.22
N MET A 114 -1.33 -4.44 6.21
CA MET A 114 -2.78 -4.28 6.26
C MET A 114 -3.48 -5.63 6.43
N CYS A 115 -3.09 -6.64 5.65
CA CYS A 115 -3.61 -7.99 5.77
C CYS A 115 -3.35 -8.56 7.16
N HIS A 116 -2.13 -8.49 7.67
CA HIS A 116 -1.80 -8.94 9.03
C HIS A 116 -2.69 -8.26 10.10
N LYS A 117 -2.88 -6.94 9.99
CA LYS A 117 -3.75 -6.20 10.92
C LYS A 117 -5.23 -6.62 10.85
N ALA A 118 -5.71 -6.97 9.65
CA ALA A 118 -7.09 -7.41 9.44
C ALA A 118 -7.32 -8.87 9.88
N TRP A 119 -6.36 -9.76 9.58
CA TRP A 119 -6.51 -11.21 9.71
C TRP A 119 -5.93 -11.78 11.00
N VAL A 120 -4.81 -11.27 11.48
CA VAL A 120 -4.12 -11.77 12.69
C VAL A 120 -4.48 -10.93 13.92
N GLN A 121 -4.47 -9.59 13.77
CA GLN A 121 -4.72 -8.69 14.90
C GLN A 121 -6.21 -8.33 15.08
N HIS A 122 -7.08 -8.76 14.17
CA HIS A 122 -8.53 -8.51 14.21
C HIS A 122 -8.91 -7.07 14.57
N THR A 123 -8.24 -6.10 13.95
CA THR A 123 -8.44 -4.68 14.26
C THR A 123 -9.90 -4.28 14.02
N PRO A 124 -10.62 -3.69 15.00
CA PRO A 124 -12.09 -3.59 14.99
C PRO A 124 -12.67 -2.83 13.78
N HIS A 125 -11.95 -1.82 13.28
CA HIS A 125 -12.37 -1.06 12.09
C HIS A 125 -11.99 -1.74 10.76
N LEU A 126 -11.15 -2.77 10.78
CA LEU A 126 -10.78 -3.58 9.62
C LEU A 126 -11.53 -4.92 9.57
N THR A 127 -12.24 -5.31 10.64
CA THR A 127 -12.98 -6.58 10.72
C THR A 127 -13.98 -6.76 9.58
N ARG A 128 -14.53 -5.65 9.05
CA ARG A 128 -15.43 -5.67 7.88
C ARG A 128 -14.75 -6.07 6.57
N LEU A 129 -13.43 -5.94 6.49
CA LEU A 129 -12.62 -6.34 5.33
C LEU A 129 -12.14 -7.79 5.43
N SER A 130 -12.14 -8.37 6.63
CA SER A 130 -11.82 -9.78 6.85
C SER A 130 -12.94 -10.62 6.27
N LEU A 131 -12.69 -11.31 5.16
CA LEU A 131 -13.65 -12.28 4.65
C LEU A 131 -13.78 -13.41 5.69
N PRO A 132 -14.98 -13.95 5.91
CA PRO A 132 -15.12 -15.12 6.76
C PRO A 132 -14.21 -16.24 6.24
N PRO A 133 -13.57 -17.03 7.12
CA PRO A 133 -12.72 -18.13 6.70
C PRO A 133 -13.53 -19.04 5.77
N HIS A 134 -13.05 -19.19 4.53
CA HIS A 134 -13.72 -20.07 3.58
C HIS A 134 -13.59 -21.49 4.13
N PRO A 135 -14.71 -22.22 4.37
CA PRO A 135 -14.60 -23.61 4.76
C PRO A 135 -13.79 -24.34 3.69
N PRO A 136 -12.89 -25.27 4.07
CA PRO A 136 -12.12 -26.01 3.09
C PRO A 136 -13.09 -26.64 2.09
N GLY A 137 -13.00 -26.20 0.84
CA GLY A 137 -13.82 -26.72 -0.24
C GLY A 137 -13.70 -28.24 -0.24
N ARG A 138 -14.86 -28.91 -0.25
CA ARG A 138 -14.94 -30.37 -0.40
C ARG A 138 -14.04 -30.76 -1.57
N GLN A 139 -12.93 -31.45 -1.29
CA GLN A 139 -12.07 -32.01 -2.32
C GLN A 139 -12.92 -33.01 -3.11
N ALA A 140 -13.21 -32.71 -4.37
CA ALA A 140 -13.60 -33.75 -5.32
C ALA A 140 -12.35 -34.61 -5.53
N GLY A 141 -12.45 -35.88 -5.16
CA GLY A 141 -11.34 -36.82 -5.21
C GLY A 141 -10.71 -36.89 -6.60
N GLY A 142 -9.40 -36.73 -6.66
CA GLY A 142 -8.60 -36.85 -7.87
C GLY A 142 -7.14 -36.59 -7.52
N GLY A 143 -6.41 -37.68 -7.27
CA GLY A 143 -5.07 -37.64 -6.71
C GLY A 143 -4.04 -36.95 -7.62
N ALA A 144 -3.21 -36.12 -7.00
CA ALA A 144 -1.78 -35.97 -7.28
C ALA A 144 -1.20 -35.10 -6.16
N SER A 145 -0.41 -35.72 -5.28
CA SER A 145 0.24 -35.06 -4.16
C SER A 145 1.33 -34.12 -4.66
N LEU A 146 1.17 -32.81 -4.46
CA LEU A 146 2.28 -31.86 -4.41
C LEU A 146 2.38 -31.36 -2.97
N PRO A 147 3.57 -31.35 -2.35
CA PRO A 147 3.73 -30.90 -0.97
C PRO A 147 3.67 -29.36 -0.95
N LEU A 148 2.44 -28.82 -0.86
CA LEU A 148 2.21 -27.41 -0.58
C LEU A 148 2.30 -27.18 0.93
N LEU A 149 3.38 -26.50 1.32
CA LEU A 149 3.49 -25.59 2.45
C LEU A 149 2.47 -25.81 3.58
N THR A 150 2.80 -26.73 4.49
CA THR A 150 2.11 -26.87 5.78
C THR A 150 2.15 -25.52 6.51
N THR A 151 1.01 -24.82 6.55
CA THR A 151 0.79 -23.75 7.53
C THR A 151 0.56 -24.47 8.85
N PRO A 152 1.39 -24.27 9.89
CA PRO A 152 1.13 -24.90 11.16
C PRO A 152 -0.10 -24.21 11.77
N ALA A 153 -1.05 -25.04 12.19
CA ALA A 153 -2.10 -24.64 13.12
C ALA A 153 -1.44 -24.20 14.43
N ILE A 154 -1.20 -22.90 14.58
CA ILE A 154 -0.72 -22.33 15.84
C ILE A 154 -1.81 -21.41 16.38
N PHE A 155 -2.41 -21.91 17.46
CA PHE A 155 -3.02 -21.17 18.56
C PHE A 155 -4.54 -20.92 18.53
N GLN A 156 -5.28 -21.99 18.85
CA GLN A 156 -6.40 -21.87 19.78
C GLN A 156 -5.85 -21.69 21.22
N SER A 157 -6.57 -20.88 22.01
CA SER A 157 -6.57 -20.79 23.48
C SER A 157 -5.45 -19.96 24.15
N GLN A 158 -5.78 -18.74 24.58
CA GLN A 158 -5.76 -18.21 25.96
C GLN A 158 -6.50 -16.86 25.91
N GLY A 159 -7.38 -16.43 26.81
CA GLY A 159 -7.92 -16.91 28.06
C GLY A 159 -8.76 -15.74 28.58
N SER A 160 -10.01 -16.00 28.98
CA SER A 160 -10.85 -14.99 29.63
C SER A 160 -10.21 -14.60 30.97
N ALA A 161 -9.65 -13.40 31.06
CA ALA A 161 -9.36 -12.76 32.34
C ALA A 161 -10.31 -11.57 32.50
N SER A 162 -11.34 -11.81 33.29
CA SER A 162 -12.25 -10.78 33.80
C SER A 162 -11.45 -9.79 34.64
N VAL A 163 -11.41 -8.52 34.23
CA VAL A 163 -10.91 -7.44 35.08
C VAL A 163 -12.11 -6.86 35.82
N GLU A 164 -12.30 -7.30 37.06
CA GLU A 164 -13.22 -6.68 38.01
C GLU A 164 -12.69 -5.29 38.44
N PRO A 165 -13.56 -4.28 38.63
CA PRO A 165 -13.15 -2.93 38.98
C PRO A 165 -13.04 -2.78 40.51
N LEU A 166 -11.83 -2.49 41.01
CA LEU A 166 -11.65 -2.13 42.41
C LEU A 166 -11.91 -0.64 42.63
N HIS A 167 -12.85 -0.42 43.55
CA HIS A 167 -13.39 0.83 44.08
C HIS A 167 -12.34 1.87 44.47
N GLY A 168 -12.76 3.15 44.36
CA GLY A 168 -12.01 4.31 44.82
C GLY A 168 -11.88 4.46 46.34
N GLY A 169 -11.05 5.41 46.73
CA GLY A 169 -10.87 5.85 48.13
C GLY A 169 -9.93 7.04 48.20
N HIS A 170 -10.48 8.17 48.66
CA HIS A 170 -9.85 9.43 49.09
C HIS A 170 -8.63 9.18 50.02
N ALA A 171 -7.66 10.07 50.22
CA ALA A 171 -7.68 11.52 50.37
C ALA A 171 -6.29 12.11 50.09
#